data_AF-A0A8X7Q9R7-F1
#
_entry.id   AF-A0A8X7Q9R7-F1
#
_cell.length_a   1.000
_cell.length_b   1.000
_cell.length_c   1.000
_cell.angle_alpha   90.00
_cell.angle_beta   90.00
_cell.angle_gamma   90.00
#
_symmetry.space_group_name_H-M   'P 1'
#
loop_
_entity.id
_entity.type
_entity.pdbx_description
1 polymer ?
#
loop_
_entity_poly.entity_id
_entity_poly.type
_entity_poly.pdbx_seq_one_letter_code
_entity_poly.pdbx_strand_id
1 'polypeptide(L)'
;MLYFSRSSLCYQFRYVNRISFILHETCANLPKKKRHFLSPKPLSLFLNKDNEGFCCACCLRCCEGFMYTDGSDTYDLLCSSITMPLIHGSHPHPLLYLEEDYYGDREACQG
;
A
#
# COMPACT_ATOMS: atom_id res chain seq x y z
N MET A 1 1.99 -1.89 16.64
CA MET A 1 1.81 -0.82 15.65
C MET A 1 3.03 -0.86 14.73
N LEU A 2 2.89 -1.41 13.53
CA LEU A 2 3.99 -1.43 12.56
C LEU A 2 4.13 -0.02 11.99
N TYR A 3 5.11 0.73 12.51
CA TYR A 3 5.52 1.98 11.91
C TYR A 3 6.28 1.66 10.64
N PHE A 4 5.62 1.75 9.48
CA PHE A 4 6.32 1.85 8.22
C PHE A 4 6.95 3.24 8.18
N SER A 5 8.24 3.32 8.53
CA SER A 5 9.03 4.52 8.30
C SER A 5 8.88 4.91 6.82
N ARG A 6 8.79 6.21 6.54
CA ARG A 6 8.85 6.79 5.19
C ARG A 6 10.20 6.44 4.55
N SER A 7 10.37 5.19 4.16
CA SER A 7 11.59 4.66 3.59
C SER A 7 11.52 4.88 2.07
N SER A 8 12.04 6.04 1.68
CA SER A 8 12.75 6.28 0.42
C SER A 8 12.05 6.12 -0.94
N LEU A 9 10.73 5.91 -1.01
CA LEU A 9 10.05 5.78 -2.32
C LEU A 9 9.64 7.09 -3.01
N CYS A 10 9.84 8.25 -2.38
CA CYS A 10 9.58 9.54 -2.99
C CYS A 10 10.75 10.50 -2.71
N TYR A 11 11.81 10.47 -3.53
CA TYR A 11 12.75 11.59 -3.59
C TYR A 11 12.44 12.49 -4.79
N GLN A 12 12.39 13.78 -4.47
CA GLN A 12 12.15 14.96 -5.28
C GLN A 12 12.79 14.93 -6.67
N PHE A 13 12.05 15.36 -7.69
CA PHE A 13 12.61 15.70 -8.99
C PHE A 13 12.75 17.22 -9.13
N ARG A 14 14.00 17.71 -9.28
CA ARG A 14 14.30 19.11 -9.65
C ARG A 14 14.14 19.29 -11.15
N TYR A 15 13.41 20.34 -11.52
CA TYR A 15 13.09 20.70 -12.90
C TYR A 15 14.20 21.56 -13.53
N VAL A 16 14.88 21.05 -14.57
CA VAL A 16 15.59 21.91 -15.52
C VAL A 16 15.33 21.41 -16.94
N ASN A 17 14.33 22.05 -17.56
CA ASN A 17 14.05 22.17 -18.99
C ASN A 17 13.92 20.89 -19.83
N ARG A 18 12.67 20.68 -20.27
CA ARG A 18 12.12 19.73 -21.26
C ARG A 18 11.61 18.41 -20.68
N ILE A 19 10.39 18.10 -21.12
CA ILE A 19 9.44 17.14 -20.55
C ILE A 19 9.90 15.71 -20.81
N SER A 20 10.52 15.11 -19.80
CA SER A 20 10.63 13.66 -19.65
C SER A 20 10.43 13.37 -18.16
N PHE A 21 9.31 12.75 -17.79
CA PHE A 21 9.17 12.19 -16.45
C PHE A 21 10.02 10.93 -16.40
N ILE A 22 10.95 10.85 -15.44
CA ILE A 22 11.70 9.62 -15.18
C ILE A 22 10.84 8.79 -14.23
N LEU A 23 10.32 7.69 -14.74
CA LEU A 23 9.64 6.70 -13.91
C LEU A 23 10.69 5.73 -13.38
N HIS A 24 10.67 5.42 -12.09
CA HIS A 24 11.48 4.31 -11.58
C HIS A 24 11.12 3.04 -12.35
N GLU A 25 12.10 2.21 -12.69
CA GLU A 25 11.86 0.95 -13.41
C GLU A 25 10.82 0.08 -12.70
N THR A 26 10.85 0.08 -11.36
CA THR A 26 9.85 -0.60 -10.52
C THR A 26 8.45 -0.03 -10.69
N CYS A 27 8.30 1.30 -10.74
CA CYS A 27 7.02 1.97 -11.00
C CYS A 27 6.52 1.75 -12.44
N ALA A 28 7.43 1.67 -13.42
CA ALA A 28 7.11 1.42 -14.83
C ALA A 28 6.57 0.00 -15.07
N ASN A 29 7.05 -0.95 -14.27
CA ASN A 29 6.67 -2.36 -14.35
C ASN A 29 5.57 -2.74 -13.35
N LEU A 30 4.86 -1.77 -12.76
CA LEU A 30 3.75 -2.06 -11.86
C LEU A 30 2.62 -2.82 -12.61
N PRO A 31 2.08 -3.90 -12.03
CA PRO A 31 1.00 -4.64 -12.67
C PRO A 31 -0.26 -3.78 -12.72
N LYS A 32 -0.83 -3.60 -13.92
CA LYS A 32 -2.06 -2.82 -14.12
C LYS A 32 -3.25 -3.38 -13.36
N LYS A 33 -3.28 -4.69 -13.14
CA LYS A 33 -4.26 -5.39 -12.29
C LYS A 33 -3.56 -6.46 -11.48
N LYS A 34 -3.98 -6.66 -10.22
CA LYS A 34 -3.49 -7.76 -9.38
C LYS A 34 -4.55 -8.24 -8.40
N ARG A 35 -4.46 -9.50 -7.99
CA ARG A 35 -5.20 -10.00 -6.82
C ARG A 35 -4.39 -9.68 -5.57
N HIS A 36 -5.07 -9.27 -4.51
CA HIS A 36 -4.42 -8.87 -3.26
C HIS A 36 -5.34 -9.24 -2.08
N PHE A 37 -4.80 -9.49 -0.89
CA PHE A 37 -5.62 -9.89 0.27
C PHE A 37 -6.45 -8.74 0.86
N LEU A 38 -6.13 -7.48 0.51
CA LEU A 38 -6.83 -6.28 0.99
C LEU A 38 -8.22 -6.08 0.36
N SER A 39 -8.56 -6.83 -0.69
CA SER A 39 -9.90 -6.81 -1.28
C SER A 39 -10.21 -8.17 -1.90
N PRO A 40 -11.47 -8.65 -1.78
CA PRO A 40 -11.91 -9.84 -2.52
C PRO A 40 -11.91 -9.61 -4.04
N LYS A 41 -11.96 -8.35 -4.49
CA LYS A 41 -11.94 -7.96 -5.90
C LYS A 41 -10.51 -7.71 -6.38
N PRO A 42 -10.20 -7.90 -7.68
CA PRO A 42 -8.91 -7.51 -8.23
C PRO A 42 -8.68 -6.00 -8.13
N LEU A 43 -7.49 -5.63 -7.65
CA LEU A 43 -7.05 -4.25 -7.61
C LEU A 43 -6.60 -3.81 -9.01
N SER A 44 -6.97 -2.59 -9.40
CA SER A 44 -6.55 -1.93 -10.64
C SER A 44 -5.67 -0.72 -10.33
N LEU A 45 -4.56 -0.59 -11.05
CA LEU A 45 -3.63 0.52 -10.93
C LEU A 45 -4.24 1.77 -11.58
N PHE A 46 -4.17 2.91 -10.90
CA PHE A 46 -4.57 4.21 -11.42
C PHE A 46 -3.60 5.31 -10.99
N LEU A 47 -3.67 6.44 -11.68
CA LEU A 47 -2.93 7.65 -11.32
C LEU A 47 -3.84 8.54 -10.47
N ASN A 48 -3.47 8.74 -9.20
CA ASN A 48 -4.07 9.73 -8.33
C ASN A 48 -3.50 11.11 -8.70
N LYS A 49 -4.23 11.86 -9.53
CA LYS A 49 -3.79 13.17 -10.04
C LYS A 49 -3.84 14.26 -8.98
N ASP A 50 -4.80 14.14 -8.06
CA ASP A 50 -5.08 15.18 -7.07
C ASP A 50 -4.23 14.98 -5.81
N ASN A 51 -3.51 13.85 -5.69
CA ASN A 51 -2.75 13.45 -4.50
C ASN A 51 -3.62 13.51 -3.22
N GLU A 52 -4.91 13.27 -3.38
CA GLU A 52 -5.91 13.29 -2.32
C GLU A 52 -6.36 11.86 -1.98
N GLY A 53 -6.92 11.70 -0.78
CA GLY A 53 -7.42 10.43 -0.30
C GLY A 53 -6.58 9.79 0.81
N PHE A 54 -7.18 8.78 1.42
CA PHE A 54 -6.59 7.97 2.47
C PHE A 54 -6.54 6.51 2.02
N CYS A 55 -5.47 5.82 2.40
CA CYS A 55 -5.36 4.40 2.15
C CYS A 55 -6.24 3.65 3.15
N CYS A 56 -7.19 2.86 2.67
CA CYS A 56 -8.11 2.13 3.54
C CYS A 56 -7.40 1.07 4.40
N ALA A 57 -6.23 0.58 4.00
CA ALA A 57 -5.49 -0.46 4.73
C ALA A 57 -4.72 0.06 5.95
N CYS A 58 -4.28 1.32 5.93
CA CYS A 58 -3.47 1.90 7.01
C CYS A 58 -4.03 3.19 7.60
N CYS A 59 -5.13 3.72 7.03
CA CYS A 59 -5.76 4.98 7.41
C CYS A 59 -4.81 6.18 7.36
N LEU A 60 -3.71 6.08 6.61
CA LEU A 60 -2.77 7.17 6.37
C LEU A 60 -3.05 7.82 5.02
N ARG A 61 -2.64 9.09 4.88
CA ARG A 61 -2.67 9.77 3.58
C ARG A 61 -1.86 8.97 2.56
N CYS A 62 -2.45 8.84 1.38
CA CYS A 62 -1.81 8.14 0.26
C CYS A 62 -0.53 8.86 -0.19
N CYS A 63 0.42 8.08 -0.67
CA CYS A 63 1.56 8.58 -1.41
C CYS A 63 1.08 9.25 -2.70
N GLU A 64 1.84 10.24 -3.14
CA GLU A 64 1.56 10.95 -4.39
C GLU A 64 1.74 10.01 -5.61
N GLY A 65 0.92 10.20 -6.64
CA GLY A 65 1.06 9.48 -7.91
C GLY A 65 0.24 8.19 -8.01
N PHE A 66 0.90 7.04 -8.20
CA PHE A 66 0.20 5.79 -8.53
C PHE A 66 -0.42 5.11 -7.32
N MET A 67 -1.60 4.53 -7.51
CA MET A 67 -2.38 3.85 -6.47
C MET A 67 -3.12 2.64 -7.02
N TYR A 68 -3.59 1.78 -6.12
CA TYR A 68 -4.51 0.69 -6.45
C TYR A 68 -5.92 0.98 -5.95
N THR A 69 -6.93 0.56 -6.69
CA THR A 69 -8.34 0.60 -6.28
C THR A 69 -9.07 -0.66 -6.72
N ASP A 70 -10.06 -1.08 -5.96
CA ASP A 70 -11.01 -2.13 -6.36
C ASP A 70 -12.36 -1.55 -6.87
N GLY A 71 -12.42 -0.23 -7.02
CA GLY A 71 -13.61 0.54 -7.38
C GLY A 71 -14.41 1.07 -6.18
N SER A 72 -14.18 0.54 -4.99
CA SER A 72 -14.81 0.99 -3.74
C SER A 72 -13.78 1.68 -2.84
N ASP A 73 -12.63 1.05 -2.66
CA ASP A 73 -11.56 1.49 -1.77
C ASP A 73 -10.29 1.84 -2.54
N THR A 74 -9.40 2.57 -1.87
CA THR A 74 -8.08 2.92 -2.41
C THR A 74 -6.97 2.44 -1.50
N TYR A 75 -5.91 1.94 -2.13
CA TYR A 75 -4.79 1.29 -1.47
C TYR A 75 -3.49 1.87 -1.99
N ASP A 76 -2.65 2.30 -1.05
CA ASP A 76 -1.30 2.77 -1.33
C ASP A 76 -0.45 1.65 -1.94
N LEU A 77 0.56 2.03 -2.75
CA LEU A 77 1.51 1.06 -3.30
C LEU A 77 2.24 0.28 -2.21
N LEU A 78 2.60 0.92 -1.09
CA LEU A 78 3.24 0.28 0.04
C LEU A 78 2.32 -0.79 0.64
N CYS A 79 1.08 -0.44 0.96
CA CYS A 79 0.12 -1.39 1.52
C CYS A 79 -0.19 -2.53 0.55
N SER A 80 -0.28 -2.21 -0.74
CA SER A 80 -0.54 -3.19 -1.79
C SER A 80 0.70 -4.04 -2.14
N SER A 81 1.88 -3.70 -1.65
CA SER A 81 3.12 -4.47 -1.88
C SER A 81 3.31 -5.57 -0.83
N ILE A 82 2.56 -5.50 0.27
CA ILE A 82 2.60 -6.49 1.33
C ILE A 82 2.12 -7.83 0.77
N THR A 83 2.77 -8.90 1.17
CA THR A 83 2.35 -10.26 0.82
C THR A 83 2.04 -11.02 2.10
N MET A 84 1.14 -11.99 1.97
CA MET A 84 0.80 -12.90 3.05
C MET A 84 1.55 -14.23 2.85
N PRO A 85 2.06 -14.85 3.93
CA PRO A 85 1.87 -14.45 5.34
C PRO A 85 2.86 -13.36 5.82
N LEU A 86 2.45 -12.53 6.78
CA LEU A 86 3.28 -11.49 7.38
C LEU A 86 4.22 -12.09 8.44
N ILE A 87 5.50 -12.22 8.12
CA ILE A 87 6.52 -12.70 9.07
C ILE A 87 7.22 -11.50 9.70
N HIS A 88 7.13 -11.36 11.03
CA HIS A 88 7.73 -10.25 11.76
C HIS A 88 8.70 -10.77 12.82
N GLY A 89 9.90 -10.19 12.93
CA GLY A 89 10.95 -10.71 13.83
C GLY A 89 10.59 -10.70 15.32
N SER A 90 9.66 -9.86 15.74
CA SER A 90 9.15 -9.85 17.12
C SER A 90 8.13 -10.95 17.42
N HIS A 91 7.77 -11.78 16.43
CA HIS A 91 6.74 -12.81 16.60
C HIS A 91 7.15 -14.12 15.91
N PRO A 92 7.19 -15.25 16.64
CA PRO A 92 7.63 -16.51 16.06
C PRO A 92 6.60 -17.14 15.09
N HIS A 93 5.35 -16.66 15.12
CA HIS A 93 4.27 -17.11 14.24
C HIS A 93 3.83 -16.00 13.27
N PRO A 94 3.40 -16.35 12.04
CA PRO A 94 2.99 -15.34 11.06
C PRO A 94 1.74 -14.57 11.49
N LEU A 95 1.74 -13.27 11.23
CA LEU A 95 0.62 -12.39 11.49
C LEU A 95 -0.42 -12.55 10.38
N LEU A 96 -1.70 -12.58 10.77
CA LEU A 96 -2.83 -12.58 9.85
C LEU A 96 -3.40 -11.16 9.74
N TYR A 97 -3.82 -10.79 8.52
CA TYR A 97 -4.59 -9.57 8.30
C TYR A 97 -6.06 -9.86 8.63
N LEU A 98 -6.64 -9.07 9.51
CA LEU A 98 -8.06 -9.12 9.89
C LEU A 98 -8.68 -7.75 9.62
N GLU A 99 -9.75 -7.71 8.84
CA GLU A 99 -10.54 -6.49 8.62
C GLU A 99 -11.36 -6.18 9.88
N GLU A 100 -11.48 -4.91 10.24
CA GLU A 100 -12.03 -4.46 11.54
C GLU A 100 -13.54 -4.72 11.73
N ASP A 101 -14.23 -5.29 10.74
CA ASP A 101 -15.67 -5.61 10.80
C ASP A 101 -15.98 -6.83 11.68
N TYR A 102 -14.97 -7.56 12.16
CA TYR A 102 -15.14 -8.66 13.09
C TYR A 102 -14.95 -8.20 14.55
N TYR A 103 -16.07 -8.07 15.25
CA TYR A 103 -16.16 -7.98 16.72
C TYR A 103 -15.81 -9.35 17.34
N GLY A 104 -14.57 -9.80 17.12
CA GLY A 104 -14.00 -10.97 17.79
C GLY A 104 -12.95 -10.50 18.78
N ASP A 105 -12.94 -11.12 19.97
CA ASP A 105 -11.90 -10.89 20.96
C ASP A 105 -10.52 -11.00 20.29
N ARG A 106 -9.82 -9.86 20.21
CA ARG A 106 -8.46 -9.81 19.72
C ARG A 106 -7.60 -10.44 20.81
N GLU A 107 -7.38 -11.74 20.73
CA GLU A 107 -6.34 -12.40 21.52
C GLU A 107 -4.98 -11.88 21.02
N ALA A 108 -4.57 -10.75 21.57
CA ALA A 108 -3.21 -10.26 21.45
C ALA A 108 -2.32 -11.28 22.16
N CYS A 109 -1.30 -11.79 21.46
CA CYS A 109 -0.30 -12.65 22.09
C CYS A 109 0.32 -11.86 23.26
N GLN A 110 0.07 -12.33 24.48
CA GLN A 110 0.70 -11.79 25.68
C GLN A 110 2.19 -12.13 25.60
N GLY A 111 3.01 -11.12 25.35
CA GLY A 111 4.46 -11.23 25.29
C GLY A 111 5.08 -11.50 26.66
#